data_AF-A0A7K7G753-F1
#
_entry.id   AF-A0A7K7G753-F1
#
_cell.length_a   1.000
_cell.length_b   1.000
_cell.length_c   1.000
_cell.angle_alpha   90.00
_cell.angle_beta   90.00
_cell.angle_gamma   90.00
#
_symmetry.space_group_name_H-M   'P 1'
#
loop_
_entity.id
_entity.type
_entity.pdbx_description
1 polymer ?
#
loop_
_entity_poly.entity_id
_entity_poly.type
_entity_poly.pdbx_seq_one_letter_code
_entity_poly.pdbx_strand_id
1 'polypeptide(L)'
;DIVKDPKFILGGATRTDICQGDLGDCWLLAAIASLTLNEKTLARVVPLDQNFGPDYAGIFHFQFWQHNEWLDVVIDDRLPTFKGRLVFLHSAELNEFWSALLEKAYAKLNGSYESLKGGSTIEAMEDFTGGIGEMYDVKAAPDNFYEILEKALKRCSMVGCSIDTSSAAESEARTPSGLVKGHAYSVTGIEEVSYRGRQVKLIRIRNPWGQVEWNGPWSDNSAEWRSVSPSEQRRLSQAAQEDGEFWMKFEDFKVHFDKVEICNLTPDALEDSTAHKWEVTIHQGSWVRGATAGGCRNFLETFWTNPQIKLHLTEQDDGQDDCTFIAALMQKGRRKLKKLGAEMLTIGYSIYESPGRDGHLGKDFFRYHPSKARSKTYINLREVSHRFKLPPGDYILIPTTFEPHQEADFCLRIFSEKKAITEDLDENVAIDLPEPLHPTPDPQETEEEKQFRALFEQISGKDMEISAEELEYVLNAVLKKTKNIKFKNLSLISCRNIISLMDTSGNGKLEFSEFKIFWEKMKKWISIFLQFDFDKSGSMSSYELRGALKAAGYQLNNYLLQLIVLRYSDEQFQIDFDDFLNCLIRLENASRVFQALSVKNKEFINLNIGE
;
A
#
# COMPACT_ATOMS: atom_id res chain seq x y z
N ASP A 1 5.60 36.27 20.05
CA ASP A 1 6.09 35.52 21.23
C ASP A 1 7.56 35.16 21.18
N ILE A 2 8.08 34.64 20.06
CA ILE A 2 9.49 34.21 19.93
C ILE A 2 10.40 35.37 19.50
N VAL A 3 10.01 36.11 18.46
CA VAL A 3 10.74 37.26 17.90
C VAL A 3 9.82 38.47 17.70
N LYS A 4 10.41 39.64 17.40
CA LYS A 4 9.67 40.90 17.21
C LYS A 4 9.11 41.11 15.79
N ASP A 5 9.83 40.66 14.76
CA ASP A 5 9.45 40.83 13.34
C ASP A 5 9.50 39.47 12.63
N PRO A 6 8.52 38.58 12.88
CA PRO A 6 8.50 37.28 12.22
C PRO A 6 8.21 37.43 10.73
N LYS A 7 8.92 36.67 9.93
CA LYS A 7 8.74 36.52 8.48
C LYS A 7 8.41 35.07 8.17
N PHE A 8 7.52 34.88 7.21
CA PHE A 8 7.25 33.54 6.72
C PHE A 8 8.46 33.05 5.92
N ILE A 9 8.81 33.78 4.86
CA ILE A 9 10.02 33.60 4.04
C ILE A 9 10.78 34.94 4.00
N LEU A 10 12.11 34.91 4.10
CA LEU A 10 13.00 36.07 4.06
C LEU A 10 14.13 35.84 3.05
N GLY A 11 14.14 36.62 1.95
CA GLY A 11 15.20 36.51 0.94
C GLY A 11 15.07 35.32 -0.02
N GLY A 12 13.92 34.64 0.02
CA GLY A 12 13.64 33.42 -0.75
C GLY A 12 13.72 32.19 0.15
N ALA A 13 12.97 31.14 -0.17
CA ALA A 13 12.99 29.91 0.60
C ALA A 13 14.12 29.01 0.09
N THR A 14 15.20 28.90 0.86
CA THR A 14 16.44 28.27 0.45
C THR A 14 16.86 27.15 1.40
N ARG A 15 17.79 26.32 0.95
CA ARG A 15 18.30 25.21 1.75
C ARG A 15 18.96 25.65 3.07
N THR A 16 19.48 26.87 3.17
CA THR A 16 20.08 27.39 4.42
C THR A 16 19.04 27.62 5.53
N ASP A 17 17.77 27.65 5.17
CA ASP A 17 16.65 27.83 6.11
C ASP A 17 16.32 26.51 6.84
N ILE A 18 17.09 25.45 6.56
CA ILE A 18 16.92 24.09 7.03
C ILE A 18 18.10 23.70 7.93
N CYS A 19 17.91 23.87 9.24
CA CYS A 19 18.83 23.43 10.29
C CYS A 19 18.09 22.48 11.25
N GLN A 20 18.61 21.27 11.41
CA GLN A 20 18.05 20.26 12.30
C GLN A 20 18.10 20.68 13.78
N GLY A 21 16.99 20.44 14.48
CA GLY A 21 16.91 20.56 15.93
C GLY A 21 17.19 19.22 16.64
N ASP A 22 16.53 18.98 17.76
CA ASP A 22 16.77 17.83 18.65
C ASP A 22 16.01 16.54 18.24
N LEU A 23 15.36 16.54 17.06
CA LEU A 23 14.62 15.39 16.53
C LEU A 23 15.45 14.63 15.49
N GLY A 24 15.41 13.30 15.52
CA GLY A 24 16.11 12.43 14.56
C GLY A 24 15.33 12.25 13.26
N ASP A 25 15.00 13.34 12.57
CA ASP A 25 14.23 13.39 11.33
C ASP A 25 15.02 13.99 10.15
N CYS A 26 16.35 13.85 10.18
CA CYS A 26 17.26 14.29 9.12
C CYS A 26 16.82 13.94 7.69
N TRP A 27 16.16 12.78 7.51
CA TRP A 27 15.58 12.33 6.24
C TRP A 27 14.54 13.31 5.69
N LEU A 28 13.70 13.89 6.55
CA LEU A 28 12.71 14.90 6.16
C LEU A 28 13.43 16.19 5.78
N LEU A 29 14.39 16.63 6.58
CA LEU A 29 15.10 17.88 6.36
C LEU A 29 15.97 17.83 5.10
N ALA A 30 16.62 16.71 4.82
CA ALA A 30 17.33 16.50 3.56
C ALA A 30 16.39 16.56 2.35
N ALA A 31 15.15 16.06 2.48
CA ALA A 31 14.14 16.23 1.45
C ALA A 31 13.70 17.70 1.32
N ILE A 32 13.46 18.42 2.41
CA ILE A 32 13.08 19.84 2.36
C ILE A 32 14.20 20.68 1.74
N ALA A 33 15.47 20.43 2.10
CA ALA A 33 16.60 21.10 1.48
C ALA A 33 16.67 20.84 -0.03
N SER A 34 16.41 19.60 -0.47
CA SER A 34 16.33 19.27 -1.90
C SER A 34 15.13 19.93 -2.60
N LEU A 35 14.00 20.10 -1.89
CA LEU A 35 12.79 20.77 -2.40
C LEU A 35 13.07 22.23 -2.80
N THR A 36 13.92 22.93 -2.03
CA THR A 36 14.27 24.33 -2.32
C THR A 36 15.01 24.54 -3.64
N LEU A 37 15.54 23.48 -4.25
CA LEU A 37 16.21 23.56 -5.56
C LEU A 37 15.21 23.67 -6.72
N ASN A 38 13.93 23.42 -6.50
CA ASN A 38 12.87 23.55 -7.49
C ASN A 38 11.76 24.48 -6.97
N GLU A 39 11.80 25.74 -7.39
CA GLU A 39 10.85 26.77 -6.96
C GLU A 39 9.38 26.41 -7.27
N LYS A 40 9.11 25.68 -8.36
CA LYS A 40 7.74 25.28 -8.73
C LYS A 40 7.19 24.23 -7.79
N THR A 41 7.96 23.18 -7.52
CA THR A 41 7.58 22.14 -6.56
C THR A 41 7.49 22.72 -5.15
N LEU A 42 8.43 23.61 -4.78
CA LEU A 42 8.37 24.30 -3.49
C LEU A 42 7.10 25.13 -3.34
N ALA A 43 6.73 25.94 -4.34
CA ALA A 43 5.52 26.75 -4.31
C ALA A 43 4.23 25.92 -4.27
N ARG A 44 4.28 24.66 -4.73
CA ARG A 44 3.17 23.71 -4.59
C ARG A 44 3.01 23.26 -3.14
N VAL A 45 4.11 22.89 -2.48
CA VAL A 45 4.10 22.39 -1.08
C VAL A 45 3.92 23.53 -0.07
N VAL A 46 4.56 24.67 -0.34
CA VAL A 46 4.61 25.89 0.49
C VAL A 46 4.00 27.05 -0.30
N PRO A 47 2.67 27.25 -0.20
CA PRO A 47 2.00 28.39 -0.82
C PRO A 47 2.64 29.72 -0.38
N LEU A 48 3.05 30.53 -1.36
CA LEU A 48 3.82 31.76 -1.15
C LEU A 48 2.96 32.97 -0.76
N ASP A 49 1.64 32.81 -0.71
CA ASP A 49 0.65 33.83 -0.35
C ASP A 49 0.48 34.02 1.17
N GLN A 50 1.29 33.33 1.97
CA GLN A 50 1.22 33.34 3.43
C GLN A 50 2.23 34.31 4.05
N ASN A 51 1.82 35.09 5.05
CA ASN A 51 2.71 36.04 5.74
C ASN A 51 2.20 36.41 7.14
N PHE A 52 3.09 37.02 7.95
CA PHE A 52 2.77 37.60 9.26
C PHE A 52 2.32 39.07 9.18
N GLY A 53 1.77 39.49 8.04
CA GLY A 53 1.34 40.86 7.76
C GLY A 53 -0.06 41.21 8.32
N PRO A 54 -0.75 42.21 7.74
CA PRO A 54 -2.02 42.72 8.27
C PRO A 54 -3.16 41.69 8.38
N ASP A 55 -3.20 40.71 7.47
CA ASP A 55 -4.23 39.67 7.41
C ASP A 55 -3.89 38.44 8.29
N TYR A 56 -2.84 38.54 9.11
CA TYR A 56 -2.37 37.47 9.97
C TYR A 56 -3.43 37.05 11.00
N ALA A 57 -3.76 35.76 11.00
CA ALA A 57 -4.71 35.15 11.94
C ALA A 57 -4.14 33.93 12.69
N GLY A 58 -2.81 33.75 12.71
CA GLY A 58 -2.16 32.61 13.38
C GLY A 58 -2.43 31.26 12.72
N ILE A 59 -2.64 31.25 11.41
CA ILE A 59 -3.02 30.09 10.61
C ILE A 59 -2.17 30.04 9.34
N PHE A 60 -1.67 28.85 9.02
CA PHE A 60 -0.86 28.54 7.84
C PHE A 60 -1.32 27.20 7.25
N HIS A 61 -0.96 26.93 5.99
CA HIS A 61 -1.28 25.68 5.32
C HIS A 61 -0.17 25.24 4.36
N PHE A 62 -0.11 23.94 4.13
CA PHE A 62 0.90 23.27 3.32
C PHE A 62 0.26 22.11 2.57
N GLN A 63 0.74 21.82 1.36
CA GLN A 63 0.20 20.74 0.55
C GLN A 63 1.17 19.56 0.51
N PHE A 64 0.66 18.37 0.83
CA PHE A 64 1.43 17.13 0.74
C PHE A 64 0.70 16.14 -0.13
N TRP A 65 1.44 15.46 -0.99
CA TRP A 65 0.94 14.33 -1.73
C TRP A 65 0.80 13.11 -0.81
N GLN A 66 -0.36 12.46 -0.83
CA GLN A 66 -0.67 11.26 -0.06
C GLN A 66 -1.49 10.31 -0.92
N HIS A 67 -0.92 9.15 -1.25
CA HIS A 67 -1.63 8.04 -1.91
C HIS A 67 -2.42 8.42 -3.18
N ASN A 68 -1.85 9.29 -4.02
CA ASN A 68 -2.42 9.86 -5.24
C ASN A 68 -3.30 11.11 -5.09
N GLU A 69 -3.34 11.73 -3.91
CA GLU A 69 -4.09 12.96 -3.71
C GLU A 69 -3.23 14.02 -3.04
N TRP A 70 -3.38 15.28 -3.46
CA TRP A 70 -2.80 16.41 -2.77
C TRP A 70 -3.71 16.80 -1.61
N LEU A 71 -3.20 16.67 -0.39
CA LEU A 71 -3.90 17.05 0.83
C LEU A 71 -3.40 18.39 1.33
N ASP A 72 -4.33 19.31 1.60
CA ASP A 72 -4.05 20.59 2.21
C ASP A 72 -4.10 20.49 3.74
N VAL A 73 -2.97 20.75 4.40
CA VAL A 73 -2.78 20.60 5.85
C VAL A 73 -2.65 21.96 6.49
N VAL A 74 -3.75 22.39 7.12
CA VAL A 74 -3.83 23.63 7.88
C VAL A 74 -3.28 23.45 9.29
N ILE A 75 -2.47 24.38 9.77
CA ILE A 75 -1.93 24.41 11.14
C ILE A 75 -2.03 25.81 11.74
N ASP A 76 -2.03 25.89 13.08
CA ASP A 76 -1.69 27.14 13.76
C ASP A 76 -0.16 27.36 13.79
N ASP A 77 0.28 28.54 14.23
CA ASP A 77 1.70 28.92 14.23
C ASP A 77 2.46 28.59 15.54
N ARG A 78 1.81 27.93 16.51
CA ARG A 78 2.44 27.63 17.80
C ARG A 78 3.53 26.56 17.66
N LEU A 79 4.78 26.95 17.82
CA LEU A 79 5.92 26.03 17.68
C LEU A 79 6.49 25.59 19.04
N PRO A 80 6.95 24.34 19.19
CA PRO A 80 7.63 23.88 20.40
C PRO A 80 8.92 24.66 20.65
N THR A 81 9.06 25.22 21.85
CA THR A 81 10.26 25.97 22.26
C THR A 81 10.80 25.51 23.60
N PHE A 82 12.11 25.63 23.77
CA PHE A 82 12.80 25.48 25.05
C PHE A 82 13.67 26.71 25.29
N LYS A 83 13.44 27.40 26.41
CA LYS A 83 14.12 28.66 26.76
C LYS A 83 14.09 29.72 25.63
N GLY A 84 12.94 29.81 24.94
CA GLY A 84 12.71 30.80 23.88
C GLY A 84 13.38 30.48 22.54
N ARG A 85 13.91 29.26 22.35
CA ARG A 85 14.46 28.77 21.08
C ARG A 85 13.61 27.62 20.55
N LEU A 86 13.49 27.52 19.22
CA LEU A 86 12.86 26.37 18.56
C LEU A 86 13.64 25.10 18.89
N VAL A 87 12.91 24.03 19.20
CA VAL A 87 13.50 22.72 19.55
C VAL A 87 13.73 21.84 18.32
N PHE A 88 12.93 22.04 17.28
CA PHE A 88 12.96 21.25 16.03
C PHE A 88 13.52 22.08 14.87
N LEU A 89 13.11 21.80 13.64
CA LEU A 89 13.58 22.52 12.45
C LEU A 89 13.45 24.03 12.59
N HIS A 90 14.52 24.74 12.22
CA HIS A 90 14.56 26.20 12.20
C HIS A 90 15.49 26.71 11.08
N SER A 91 15.33 27.97 10.71
CA SER A 91 16.24 28.67 9.80
C SER A 91 17.48 29.16 10.53
N ALA A 92 18.59 29.31 9.81
CA ALA A 92 19.74 30.06 10.28
C ALA A 92 19.37 31.53 10.59
N GLU A 93 18.37 32.07 9.88
CA GLU A 93 17.77 33.37 10.14
C GLU A 93 16.70 33.28 11.25
N LEU A 94 16.96 33.94 12.38
CA LEU A 94 16.09 33.85 13.58
C LEU A 94 14.65 34.33 13.36
N ASN A 95 14.42 35.15 12.35
CA ASN A 95 13.12 35.74 12.07
C ASN A 95 12.31 34.97 11.01
N GLU A 96 12.83 33.86 10.46
CA GLU A 96 12.17 33.12 9.38
C GLU A 96 11.57 31.79 9.88
N PHE A 97 10.34 31.46 9.47
CA PHE A 97 9.54 30.39 10.09
C PHE A 97 8.88 29.39 9.14
N TRP A 98 8.96 29.55 7.81
CA TRP A 98 8.27 28.64 6.88
C TRP A 98 8.69 27.17 7.06
N SER A 99 9.99 26.91 7.27
CA SER A 99 10.53 25.57 7.41
C SER A 99 10.06 24.89 8.70
N ALA A 100 10.08 25.61 9.83
CA ALA A 100 9.56 25.14 11.11
C ALA A 100 8.06 24.81 11.05
N LEU A 101 7.28 25.64 10.33
CA LEU A 101 5.85 25.43 10.13
C LEU A 101 5.57 24.26 9.17
N LEU A 102 6.38 24.08 8.13
CA LEU A 102 6.28 22.94 7.22
C LEU A 102 6.50 21.61 7.96
N GLU A 103 7.54 21.52 8.79
CA GLU A 103 7.80 20.35 9.64
C GLU A 103 6.62 20.10 10.60
N LYS A 104 6.04 21.14 11.20
CA LYS A 104 4.84 21.00 12.03
C LYS A 104 3.65 20.45 11.27
N ALA A 105 3.40 20.92 10.04
CA ALA A 105 2.31 20.43 9.21
C ALA A 105 2.53 18.95 8.84
N TYR A 106 3.77 18.58 8.53
CA TYR A 106 4.14 17.19 8.26
C TYR A 106 4.05 16.29 9.50
N ALA A 107 4.40 16.81 10.68
CA ALA A 107 4.20 16.14 11.96
C ALA A 107 2.72 15.92 12.26
N LYS A 108 1.86 16.92 12.02
CA LYS A 108 0.40 16.80 12.13
C LYS A 108 -0.13 15.73 11.19
N LEU A 109 0.32 15.73 9.92
CA LEU A 109 -0.07 14.75 8.93
C LEU A 109 0.26 13.33 9.40
N ASN A 110 1.41 13.13 10.04
CA ASN A 110 1.86 11.83 10.55
C ASN A 110 1.42 11.52 11.98
N GLY A 111 0.69 12.42 12.64
CA GLY A 111 0.08 12.27 13.95
C GLY A 111 0.85 12.93 15.10
N SER A 112 2.18 13.02 15.03
CA SER A 112 3.01 13.72 16.02
C SER A 112 4.44 13.95 15.50
N TYR A 113 5.21 14.82 16.15
CA TYR A 113 6.65 14.99 15.89
C TYR A 113 7.44 13.69 16.12
N GLU A 114 7.12 12.93 17.16
CA GLU A 114 7.81 11.64 17.45
C GLU A 114 7.66 10.62 16.30
N SER A 115 6.54 10.69 15.57
CA SER A 115 6.29 9.84 14.40
C SER A 115 7.21 10.15 13.22
N LEU A 116 7.91 11.29 13.22
CA LEU A 116 8.91 11.66 12.21
C LEU A 116 10.31 11.09 12.51
N LYS A 117 10.57 10.59 13.71
CA LYS A 117 11.87 10.02 14.06
C LYS A 117 12.16 8.78 13.20
N GLY A 118 13.23 8.82 12.41
CA GLY A 118 13.64 7.75 11.50
C GLY A 118 12.72 7.58 10.28
N GLY A 119 13.33 7.55 9.10
CA GLY A 119 12.66 7.41 7.81
C GLY A 119 13.67 7.44 6.67
N SER A 120 13.22 7.16 5.45
CA SER A 120 14.01 7.33 4.23
C SER A 120 13.69 8.69 3.58
N THR A 121 14.70 9.36 3.03
CA THR A 121 14.56 10.66 2.37
C THR A 121 13.53 10.60 1.25
N ILE A 122 13.48 9.47 0.55
CA ILE A 122 12.56 9.22 -0.56
C ILE A 122 11.09 9.33 -0.14
N GLU A 123 10.76 8.99 1.11
CA GLU A 123 9.39 9.09 1.62
C GLU A 123 8.92 10.56 1.62
N ALA A 124 9.76 11.46 2.09
CA ALA A 124 9.44 12.89 2.12
C ALA A 124 9.46 13.49 0.72
N MET A 125 10.40 13.07 -0.13
CA MET A 125 10.46 13.53 -1.51
C MET A 125 9.18 13.16 -2.29
N GLU A 126 8.68 11.94 -2.13
CA GLU A 126 7.40 11.51 -2.70
C GLU A 126 6.24 12.33 -2.17
N ASP A 127 6.20 12.62 -0.86
CA ASP A 127 5.14 13.44 -0.26
C ASP A 127 5.19 14.91 -0.70
N PHE A 128 6.35 15.39 -1.17
CA PHE A 128 6.51 16.75 -1.68
C PHE A 128 6.28 16.86 -3.19
N THR A 129 6.24 15.75 -3.92
CA THR A 129 6.23 15.78 -5.39
C THR A 129 5.12 14.95 -6.03
N GLY A 130 4.60 13.94 -5.33
CA GLY A 130 3.88 12.82 -5.95
C GLY A 130 4.72 11.96 -6.87
N GLY A 131 6.04 12.18 -6.89
CA GLY A 131 7.02 11.55 -7.75
C GLY A 131 7.24 10.08 -7.45
N ILE A 132 8.13 9.47 -8.23
CA ILE A 132 8.56 8.08 -8.04
C ILE A 132 9.99 8.02 -7.52
N GLY A 133 10.15 7.30 -6.41
CA GLY A 133 11.45 6.96 -5.87
C GLY A 133 12.16 5.86 -6.68
N GLU A 134 13.46 6.02 -6.92
CA GLU A 134 14.40 4.97 -7.32
C GLU A 134 15.59 4.98 -6.36
N MET A 135 16.02 3.80 -5.93
CA MET A 135 17.16 3.65 -5.00
C MET A 135 18.33 2.95 -5.70
N TYR A 136 19.53 3.50 -5.49
CA TYR A 136 20.78 2.97 -6.02
C TYR A 136 21.73 2.63 -4.87
N ASP A 137 22.26 1.41 -4.86
CA ASP A 137 23.47 1.07 -4.12
C ASP A 137 24.66 1.65 -4.89
N VAL A 138 25.40 2.56 -4.26
CA VAL A 138 26.50 3.31 -4.87
C VAL A 138 27.65 2.39 -5.29
N LYS A 139 27.89 1.31 -4.55
CA LYS A 139 28.97 0.36 -4.83
C LYS A 139 28.61 -0.60 -5.96
N ALA A 140 27.32 -0.86 -6.14
CA ALA A 140 26.78 -1.65 -7.25
C ALA A 140 26.21 -0.77 -8.38
N ALA A 141 26.46 0.54 -8.35
CA ALA A 141 25.94 1.48 -9.32
C ALA A 141 26.54 1.24 -10.72
N PRO A 142 25.77 1.51 -11.80
CA PRO A 142 26.27 1.33 -13.16
C PRO A 142 27.40 2.31 -13.50
N ASP A 143 28.20 2.00 -14.53
CA ASP A 143 29.35 2.84 -14.91
C ASP A 143 28.95 4.29 -15.27
N ASN A 144 27.74 4.48 -15.79
CA ASN A 144 27.18 5.78 -16.15
C ASN A 144 26.42 6.49 -15.01
N PHE A 145 26.72 6.16 -13.74
CA PHE A 145 25.98 6.68 -12.58
C PHE A 145 26.09 8.20 -12.42
N TYR A 146 27.24 8.78 -12.79
CA TYR A 146 27.43 10.24 -12.80
C TYR A 146 26.42 10.91 -13.74
N GLU A 147 26.28 10.39 -14.95
CA GLU A 147 25.38 10.93 -15.97
C GLU A 147 23.90 10.71 -15.59
N ILE A 148 23.58 9.66 -14.84
CA ILE A 148 22.24 9.45 -14.29
C ILE A 148 21.90 10.56 -13.29
N LEU A 149 22.79 10.84 -12.33
CA LEU A 149 22.60 11.90 -11.34
C LEU A 149 22.55 13.29 -11.97
N GLU A 150 23.41 13.54 -12.96
CA GLU A 150 23.40 14.78 -13.75
C GLU A 150 22.06 14.99 -14.44
N LYS A 151 21.53 13.96 -15.09
CA LYS A 151 20.22 14.03 -15.73
C LYS A 151 19.09 14.21 -14.72
N ALA A 152 19.17 13.55 -13.56
CA ALA A 152 18.17 13.69 -12.50
C ALA A 152 18.09 15.14 -12.01
N LEU A 153 19.24 15.74 -11.64
CA LEU A 153 19.28 17.13 -11.18
C LEU A 153 18.87 18.13 -12.28
N LYS A 154 19.29 17.91 -13.54
CA LYS A 154 18.85 18.73 -14.69
C LYS A 154 17.34 18.65 -14.95
N ARG A 155 16.70 17.54 -14.57
CA ARG A 155 15.24 17.34 -14.64
C ARG A 155 14.52 17.76 -13.36
N CYS A 156 15.23 18.43 -12.45
CA CYS A 156 14.72 18.87 -11.15
C CYS A 156 14.21 17.72 -10.27
N SER A 157 14.68 16.49 -10.48
CA SER A 157 14.46 15.39 -9.54
C SER A 157 15.11 15.72 -8.20
N MET A 158 14.45 15.32 -7.11
CA MET A 158 15.03 15.44 -5.79
C MET A 158 15.99 14.28 -5.54
N VAL A 159 17.14 14.56 -4.93
CA VAL A 159 18.19 13.55 -4.75
C VAL A 159 18.72 13.59 -3.32
N GLY A 160 18.64 12.44 -2.65
CA GLY A 160 19.22 12.19 -1.33
C GLY A 160 20.33 11.16 -1.40
N CYS A 161 21.21 11.17 -0.41
CA CYS A 161 22.23 10.14 -0.24
C CYS A 161 22.51 9.88 1.24
N SER A 162 23.03 8.69 1.54
CA SER A 162 23.31 8.29 2.92
C SER A 162 24.49 7.34 3.01
N ILE A 163 25.04 7.25 4.22
CA ILE A 163 26.11 6.33 4.60
C ILE A 163 25.51 5.32 5.59
N ASP A 164 25.65 4.03 5.29
CA ASP A 164 25.09 2.96 6.11
C ASP A 164 25.88 2.80 7.42
N THR A 165 25.18 2.38 8.47
CA THR A 165 25.76 2.05 9.77
C THR A 165 25.90 0.54 9.92
N SER A 166 27.00 0.07 10.49
CA SER A 166 27.14 -1.35 10.85
C SER A 166 26.45 -1.73 12.16
N SER A 167 26.08 -0.74 12.99
CA SER A 167 25.32 -0.95 14.23
C SER A 167 24.55 0.32 14.61
N ALA A 168 23.52 0.19 15.44
CA ALA A 168 22.72 1.33 15.92
C ALA A 168 23.56 2.36 16.72
N ALA A 169 24.67 1.94 17.32
CA ALA A 169 25.59 2.83 18.04
C ALA A 169 26.39 3.76 17.10
N GLU A 170 26.47 3.43 15.81
CA GLU A 170 27.10 4.29 14.79
C GLU A 170 26.11 5.29 14.17
N SER A 171 24.83 5.30 14.57
CA SER A 171 23.86 6.28 14.10
C SER A 171 24.30 7.69 14.50
N GLU A 172 24.34 8.59 13.52
CA GLU A 172 24.82 9.97 13.68
C GLU A 172 26.30 10.07 14.12
N ALA A 173 27.10 9.01 13.96
CA ALA A 173 28.52 9.02 14.28
C ALA A 173 29.35 9.72 13.19
N ARG A 174 30.23 10.63 13.61
CA ARG A 174 31.15 11.36 12.72
C ARG A 174 32.36 10.50 12.34
N THR A 175 32.66 10.43 11.05
CA THR A 175 33.85 9.79 10.49
C THR A 175 35.07 10.71 10.63
N PRO A 176 36.30 10.18 10.50
CA PRO A 176 37.51 11.00 10.45
C PRO A 176 37.51 12.03 9.30
N SER A 177 36.78 11.74 8.22
CA SER A 177 36.64 12.63 7.06
C SER A 177 35.57 13.71 7.22
N GLY A 178 34.97 13.80 8.41
CA GLY A 178 33.98 14.82 8.75
C GLY A 178 32.52 14.43 8.47
N LEU A 179 32.29 13.39 7.66
CA LEU A 179 30.97 12.87 7.30
C LEU A 179 30.29 12.20 8.50
N VAL A 180 28.97 12.07 8.44
CA VAL A 180 28.11 11.49 9.48
C VAL A 180 27.42 10.24 8.94
N LYS A 181 27.50 9.13 9.66
CA LYS A 181 26.85 7.86 9.30
C LYS A 181 25.40 7.79 9.80
N GLY A 182 24.57 6.96 9.15
CA GLY A 182 23.17 6.77 9.56
C GLY A 182 22.34 8.05 9.43
N HIS A 183 22.76 8.94 8.53
CA HIS A 183 22.25 10.29 8.38
C HIS A 183 21.96 10.57 6.90
N ALA A 184 20.89 11.32 6.65
CA ALA A 184 20.49 11.69 5.30
C ALA A 184 21.15 13.01 4.88
N TYR A 185 21.65 13.03 3.65
CA TYR A 185 22.18 14.21 2.98
C TYR A 185 21.38 14.49 1.72
N SER A 186 21.41 15.74 1.27
CA SER A 186 20.87 16.13 -0.04
C SER A 186 22.01 16.23 -1.05
N VAL A 187 21.80 15.77 -2.28
CA VAL A 187 22.69 16.10 -3.40
C VAL A 187 22.14 17.37 -4.06
N THR A 188 22.93 18.44 -4.04
CA THR A 188 22.48 19.78 -4.47
C THR A 188 23.16 20.27 -5.74
N GLY A 189 24.09 19.50 -6.30
CA GLY A 189 24.79 19.87 -7.52
C GLY A 189 25.71 18.76 -8.03
N ILE A 190 25.96 18.76 -9.33
CA ILE A 190 26.90 17.84 -9.97
C ILE A 190 27.49 18.55 -11.18
N GLU A 191 28.81 18.66 -11.21
CA GLU A 191 29.49 19.56 -12.14
C GLU A 191 30.87 19.02 -12.53
N GLU A 192 31.35 19.40 -13.71
CA GLU A 192 32.73 19.15 -14.13
C GLU A 192 33.54 20.44 -14.08
N VAL A 193 34.78 20.34 -13.60
CA VAL A 193 35.71 21.46 -13.52
C VAL A 193 37.07 21.11 -14.12
N SER A 194 37.66 22.08 -14.81
CA SER A 194 39.04 21.94 -15.28
C SER A 194 40.02 22.24 -14.14
N TYR A 195 40.69 21.22 -13.64
CA TYR A 195 41.73 21.33 -12.61
C TYR A 195 43.07 20.90 -13.19
N ARG A 196 44.01 21.85 -13.31
CA ARG A 196 45.36 21.62 -13.84
C ARG A 196 45.38 20.91 -15.21
N GLY A 197 44.46 21.30 -16.09
CA GLY A 197 44.35 20.77 -17.45
C GLY A 197 43.64 19.41 -17.57
N ARG A 198 43.05 18.89 -16.48
CA ARG A 198 42.22 17.68 -16.47
C ARG A 198 40.80 18.02 -16.05
N GLN A 199 39.81 17.35 -16.64
CA GLN A 199 38.44 17.44 -16.16
C GLN A 199 38.28 16.60 -14.90
N VAL A 200 37.64 17.17 -13.89
CA VAL A 200 37.34 16.52 -12.62
C VAL A 200 35.85 16.60 -12.38
N LYS A 201 35.24 15.43 -12.18
CA LYS A 201 33.83 15.27 -11.82
C LYS A 201 33.64 15.55 -10.33
N LEU A 202 32.82 16.53 -10.01
CA LEU A 202 32.49 16.94 -8.64
C LEU A 202 31.00 16.73 -8.36
N ILE A 203 30.69 16.48 -7.09
CA ILE A 203 29.33 16.39 -6.55
C ILE A 203 29.23 17.30 -5.33
N ARG A 204 28.14 18.05 -5.24
CA ARG A 204 27.82 18.94 -4.11
C ARG A 204 26.78 18.29 -3.22
N ILE A 205 27.08 18.22 -1.94
CA ILE A 205 26.28 17.50 -0.94
C ILE A 205 26.01 18.47 0.20
N ARG A 206 24.80 18.42 0.75
CA ARG A 206 24.42 19.22 1.92
C ARG A 206 24.00 18.36 3.10
N ASN A 207 24.60 18.65 4.25
CA ASN A 207 24.20 18.15 5.55
C ASN A 207 23.02 18.99 6.08
N PRO A 208 21.84 18.40 6.36
CA PRO A 208 20.67 19.12 6.90
C PRO A 208 20.87 19.71 8.30
N TRP A 209 21.98 19.42 9.00
CA TRP A 209 22.35 20.13 10.23
C TRP A 209 22.71 21.59 9.99
N GLY A 210 23.03 21.97 8.75
CA GLY A 210 23.52 23.32 8.44
C GLY A 210 24.95 23.58 8.94
N GLN A 211 25.68 22.51 9.27
CA GLN A 211 27.06 22.51 9.78
C GLN A 211 27.63 21.10 9.63
N VAL A 212 28.91 20.92 9.96
CA VAL A 212 29.64 19.64 9.91
C VAL A 212 29.77 19.12 8.49
N GLU A 213 30.92 19.45 7.90
CA GLU A 213 31.22 19.20 6.48
C GLU A 213 32.37 18.23 6.25
N TRP A 214 32.50 17.81 4.98
CA TRP A 214 33.65 17.09 4.45
C TRP A 214 34.94 17.87 4.64
N ASN A 215 35.99 17.23 5.15
CA ASN A 215 37.30 17.85 5.40
C ASN A 215 38.42 17.36 4.46
N GLY A 216 38.08 16.60 3.42
CA GLY A 216 39.03 16.08 2.43
C GLY A 216 39.20 17.01 1.22
N PRO A 217 39.75 16.49 0.10
CA PRO A 217 39.92 17.25 -1.13
C PRO A 217 38.60 17.86 -1.63
N TRP A 218 38.65 19.10 -2.10
CA TRP A 218 37.51 19.91 -2.57
C TRP A 218 36.53 20.39 -1.50
N SER A 219 36.81 20.15 -0.23
CA SER A 219 36.18 20.89 0.88
C SER A 219 36.33 22.41 0.70
N ASP A 220 35.53 23.17 1.42
CA ASP A 220 35.45 24.63 1.33
C ASP A 220 36.81 25.35 1.43
N ASN A 221 37.67 24.87 2.30
CA ASN A 221 39.01 25.44 2.55
C ASN A 221 40.14 24.73 1.78
N SER A 222 39.79 23.83 0.85
CA SER A 222 40.75 22.98 0.15
C SER A 222 41.65 23.77 -0.82
N ALA A 223 42.92 23.37 -0.91
CA ALA A 223 43.91 24.06 -1.75
C ALA A 223 43.63 23.92 -3.26
N GLU A 224 42.85 22.92 -3.66
CA GLU A 224 42.42 22.62 -5.02
C GLU A 224 41.70 23.82 -5.65
N TRP A 225 40.86 24.52 -4.88
CA TRP A 225 40.13 25.70 -5.34
C TRP A 225 41.04 26.81 -5.82
N ARG A 226 42.26 26.94 -5.28
CA ARG A 226 43.24 27.95 -5.72
C ARG A 226 43.68 27.79 -7.18
N SER A 227 43.48 26.61 -7.77
CA SER A 227 43.79 26.35 -9.19
C SER A 227 42.58 26.48 -10.11
N VAL A 228 41.40 26.78 -9.57
CA VAL A 228 40.14 27.01 -10.30
C VAL A 228 39.93 28.51 -10.42
N SER A 229 39.45 28.98 -11.57
CA SER A 229 39.25 30.42 -11.79
C SER A 229 38.12 30.98 -10.89
N PRO A 230 38.18 32.26 -10.50
CA PRO A 230 37.10 32.89 -9.73
C PRO A 230 35.73 32.93 -10.45
N SER A 231 35.70 32.81 -11.79
CA SER A 231 34.44 32.69 -12.53
C SER A 231 33.82 31.30 -12.35
N GLU A 232 34.63 30.24 -12.40
CA GLU A 232 34.17 28.87 -12.18
C GLU A 232 33.77 28.65 -10.71
N GLN A 233 34.53 29.17 -9.75
CA GLN A 233 34.14 29.12 -8.34
C GLN A 233 32.77 29.77 -8.10
N ARG A 234 32.51 30.93 -8.71
CA ARG A 234 31.19 31.59 -8.63
C ARG A 234 30.09 30.78 -9.29
N ARG A 235 30.35 30.16 -10.45
CA ARG A 235 29.39 29.27 -11.14
C ARG A 235 29.00 28.09 -10.25
N LEU A 236 29.97 27.53 -9.53
CA LEU A 236 29.77 26.41 -8.60
C LEU A 236 29.17 26.84 -7.26
N SER A 237 28.91 28.14 -7.07
CA SER A 237 28.52 28.73 -5.79
C SER A 237 29.44 28.30 -4.65
N GLN A 238 30.74 28.19 -4.93
CA GLN A 238 31.72 27.85 -3.91
C GLN A 238 31.92 29.07 -3.01
N ALA A 239 31.58 28.90 -1.74
CA ALA A 239 31.92 29.82 -0.66
C ALA A 239 32.73 29.03 0.38
N ALA A 240 33.44 29.73 1.27
CA ALA A 240 34.03 29.11 2.44
C ALA A 240 33.14 29.47 3.63
N GLN A 241 32.06 28.70 3.83
CA GLN A 241 31.02 28.96 4.82
C GLN A 241 30.68 27.65 5.52
N GLU A 242 30.55 27.66 6.85
CA GLU A 242 30.06 26.48 7.57
C GLU A 242 28.53 26.48 7.51
N ASP A 243 27.97 26.02 6.40
CA ASP A 243 26.54 25.96 6.12
C ASP A 243 26.04 24.51 5.88
N GLY A 244 26.94 23.54 6.03
CA GLY A 244 26.71 22.11 5.83
C GLY A 244 26.81 21.68 4.37
N GLU A 245 26.99 22.58 3.42
CA GLU A 245 27.14 22.27 1.99
C GLU A 245 28.60 22.22 1.57
N PHE A 246 29.00 21.16 0.88
CA PHE A 246 30.39 20.99 0.44
C PHE A 246 30.47 20.28 -0.91
N TRP A 247 31.57 20.50 -1.61
CA TRP A 247 31.93 19.75 -2.80
C TRP A 247 32.91 18.61 -2.45
N MET A 248 32.81 17.52 -3.20
CA MET A 248 33.79 16.44 -3.18
C MET A 248 33.96 15.84 -4.57
N LYS A 249 35.04 15.09 -4.80
CA LYS A 249 35.17 14.31 -6.06
C LYS A 249 34.12 13.22 -6.10
N PHE A 250 33.61 12.95 -7.29
CA PHE A 250 32.64 11.88 -7.48
C PHE A 250 33.19 10.49 -7.13
N GLU A 251 34.49 10.24 -7.35
CA GLU A 251 35.12 8.99 -6.94
C GLU A 251 35.22 8.86 -5.42
N ASP A 252 35.49 9.94 -4.71
CA ASP A 252 35.49 9.95 -3.25
C ASP A 252 34.06 9.70 -2.72
N PHE A 253 33.05 10.26 -3.39
CA PHE A 253 31.65 9.99 -3.09
C PHE A 253 31.32 8.50 -3.20
N LYS A 254 31.75 7.83 -4.29
CA LYS A 254 31.55 6.38 -4.48
C LYS A 254 32.22 5.52 -3.42
N VAL A 255 33.30 6.01 -2.81
CA VAL A 255 34.02 5.33 -1.73
C VAL A 255 33.31 5.52 -0.39
N HIS A 256 32.76 6.70 -0.13
CA HIS A 256 32.26 7.08 1.19
C HIS A 256 30.75 6.88 1.39
N PHE A 257 29.94 6.97 0.33
CA PHE A 257 28.49 6.83 0.40
C PHE A 257 28.03 5.46 -0.08
N ASP A 258 26.96 4.96 0.53
CA ASP A 258 26.44 3.61 0.25
C ASP A 258 25.17 3.65 -0.59
N LYS A 259 24.32 4.68 -0.40
CA LYS A 259 23.00 4.76 -1.03
C LYS A 259 22.72 6.12 -1.62
N VAL A 260 21.99 6.11 -2.72
CA VAL A 260 21.37 7.28 -3.36
C VAL A 260 19.91 7.01 -3.59
N GLU A 261 19.09 8.00 -3.27
CA GLU A 261 17.64 8.00 -3.42
C GLU A 261 17.27 9.13 -4.39
N ILE A 262 16.64 8.79 -5.52
CA ILE A 262 16.22 9.76 -6.54
C ILE A 262 14.70 9.74 -6.59
N CYS A 263 14.06 10.89 -6.36
CA CYS A 263 12.63 11.05 -6.60
C CYS A 263 12.42 11.82 -7.90
N ASN A 264 12.00 11.10 -8.93
CA ASN A 264 11.68 11.68 -10.22
C ASN A 264 10.28 12.30 -10.19
N LEU A 265 10.16 13.51 -10.71
CA LEU A 265 8.89 14.23 -10.78
C LEU A 265 7.91 13.54 -11.74
N THR A 266 6.62 13.55 -11.37
CA THR A 266 5.52 13.17 -12.26
C THR A 266 5.35 14.18 -13.39
N PRO A 267 4.65 13.82 -14.48
CA PRO A 267 4.34 14.74 -15.59
C PRO A 267 3.72 16.07 -15.15
N ASP A 268 2.90 16.05 -14.09
CA ASP A 268 2.18 17.22 -13.57
C ASP A 268 3.13 18.27 -12.96
N ALA A 269 4.32 17.85 -12.53
CA ALA A 269 5.36 18.72 -11.97
C ALA A 269 6.42 19.15 -13.00
N LEU A 270 6.33 18.65 -14.25
CA LEU A 270 7.25 18.96 -15.34
C LEU A 270 6.69 20.05 -16.27
N GLU A 271 7.57 20.84 -16.88
CA GLU A 271 7.16 21.86 -17.86
C GLU A 271 6.58 21.22 -19.13
N ASP A 272 5.64 21.91 -19.79
CA ASP A 272 4.98 21.42 -21.02
C ASP A 272 5.96 21.11 -22.17
N SER A 273 7.16 21.70 -22.17
CA SER A 273 8.22 21.44 -23.14
C SER A 273 9.03 20.16 -22.90
N THR A 274 8.71 19.38 -21.87
CA THR A 274 9.46 18.15 -21.56
C THR A 274 9.10 17.05 -22.55
N ALA A 275 10.09 16.62 -23.34
CA ALA A 275 9.89 15.73 -24.49
C ALA A 275 9.31 14.35 -24.14
N HIS A 276 9.50 13.86 -22.90
CA HIS A 276 9.04 12.52 -22.46
C HIS A 276 8.34 12.64 -21.11
N LYS A 277 7.03 12.40 -21.10
CA LYS A 277 6.19 12.33 -19.90
C LYS A 277 5.91 10.85 -19.60
N TRP A 278 6.07 10.44 -18.34
CA TRP A 278 5.69 9.10 -17.89
C TRP A 278 4.17 8.97 -17.85
N GLU A 279 3.60 7.95 -18.44
CA GLU A 279 2.20 7.59 -18.18
C GLU A 279 2.12 6.93 -16.80
N VAL A 280 1.16 7.35 -15.97
CA VAL A 280 1.02 6.86 -14.60
C VAL A 280 -0.33 6.19 -14.44
N THR A 281 -0.31 4.89 -14.09
CA THR A 281 -1.52 4.16 -13.70
C THR A 281 -1.42 3.75 -12.25
N ILE A 282 -2.51 3.92 -11.51
CA ILE A 282 -2.54 3.73 -10.06
C ILE A 282 -3.62 2.74 -9.69
N HIS A 283 -3.22 1.74 -8.92
CA HIS A 283 -4.06 0.70 -8.40
C HIS A 283 -4.08 0.76 -6.87
N GLN A 284 -5.26 0.61 -6.29
CA GLN A 284 -5.46 0.65 -4.84
C GLN A 284 -5.93 -0.72 -4.37
N GLY A 285 -5.33 -1.24 -3.30
CA GLY A 285 -5.73 -2.53 -2.73
C GLY A 285 -5.43 -2.66 -1.26
N SER A 286 -5.79 -3.81 -0.69
CA SER A 286 -5.60 -4.11 0.72
C SER A 286 -5.21 -5.57 0.91
N TRP A 287 -4.24 -5.80 1.81
CA TRP A 287 -4.00 -7.11 2.42
C TRP A 287 -4.88 -7.21 3.67
N VAL A 288 -5.90 -8.06 3.59
CA VAL A 288 -6.86 -8.29 4.68
C VAL A 288 -6.62 -9.69 5.23
N ARG A 289 -6.47 -9.79 6.56
CA ARG A 289 -6.16 -11.07 7.19
C ARG A 289 -7.26 -12.09 6.91
N GLY A 290 -6.84 -13.28 6.52
CA GLY A 290 -7.73 -14.38 6.16
C GLY A 290 -8.33 -14.32 4.76
N ALA A 291 -8.29 -13.18 4.07
CA ALA A 291 -8.79 -13.08 2.70
C ALA A 291 -7.63 -12.88 1.71
N THR A 292 -7.02 -11.69 1.72
CA THR A 292 -6.07 -11.24 0.71
C THR A 292 -4.64 -11.07 1.24
N ALA A 293 -4.40 -11.27 2.54
CA ALA A 293 -3.06 -11.24 3.13
C ALA A 293 -2.32 -12.59 2.97
N GLY A 294 -2.05 -12.98 1.74
CA GLY A 294 -1.53 -14.31 1.40
C GLY A 294 -0.04 -14.52 1.65
N GLY A 295 0.73 -13.44 1.87
CA GLY A 295 2.19 -13.49 2.04
C GLY A 295 2.92 -13.77 0.73
N CYS A 296 4.26 -13.88 0.77
CA CYS A 296 5.08 -14.03 -0.43
C CYS A 296 5.07 -15.48 -0.98
N ARG A 297 5.75 -15.69 -2.11
CA ARG A 297 5.76 -16.98 -2.84
C ARG A 297 6.26 -18.18 -2.04
N ASN A 298 6.96 -17.95 -0.93
CA ASN A 298 7.38 -18.99 0.02
C ASN A 298 6.17 -19.69 0.67
N PHE A 299 5.03 -19.00 0.76
CA PHE A 299 3.78 -19.48 1.35
C PHE A 299 2.78 -19.86 0.25
N LEU A 300 3.11 -20.85 -0.59
CA LEU A 300 2.31 -21.20 -1.78
C LEU A 300 0.83 -21.53 -1.47
N GLU A 301 0.53 -22.01 -0.26
CA GLU A 301 -0.83 -22.32 0.19
C GLU A 301 -1.74 -21.08 0.22
N THR A 302 -1.18 -19.91 0.50
CA THR A 302 -1.92 -18.65 0.66
C THR A 302 -1.50 -17.58 -0.35
N PHE A 303 -0.32 -17.69 -0.98
CA PHE A 303 0.22 -16.72 -1.94
C PHE A 303 -0.77 -16.35 -3.06
N TRP A 304 -1.50 -17.34 -3.56
CA TRP A 304 -2.44 -17.15 -4.66
C TRP A 304 -3.64 -16.28 -4.29
N THR A 305 -3.91 -16.04 -3.00
CA THR A 305 -5.05 -15.22 -2.54
C THR A 305 -4.72 -13.74 -2.41
N ASN A 306 -3.46 -13.34 -2.57
CA ASN A 306 -3.11 -11.93 -2.67
C ASN A 306 -3.83 -11.28 -3.86
N PRO A 307 -4.06 -9.95 -3.82
CA PRO A 307 -4.63 -9.25 -4.95
C PRO A 307 -3.83 -9.52 -6.23
N GLN A 308 -4.53 -9.71 -7.34
CA GLN A 308 -3.93 -10.02 -8.64
C GLN A 308 -4.28 -8.90 -9.60
N ILE A 309 -3.27 -8.23 -10.13
CA ILE A 309 -3.45 -7.04 -10.96
C ILE A 309 -2.96 -7.38 -12.36
N LYS A 310 -3.86 -7.40 -13.34
CA LYS A 310 -3.49 -7.57 -14.75
C LYS A 310 -2.85 -6.27 -15.22
N LEU A 311 -1.67 -6.37 -15.82
CA LEU A 311 -0.90 -5.29 -16.42
C LEU A 311 -0.79 -5.55 -17.92
N HIS A 312 -1.39 -4.68 -18.73
CA HIS A 312 -1.33 -4.72 -20.17
C HIS A 312 -0.30 -3.71 -20.67
N LEU A 313 0.78 -4.20 -21.28
CA LEU A 313 1.81 -3.39 -21.93
C LEU A 313 1.51 -3.33 -23.43
N THR A 314 1.07 -2.16 -23.92
CA THR A 314 0.49 -2.03 -25.28
C THR A 314 1.53 -1.90 -26.37
N GLU A 315 2.58 -1.10 -26.16
CA GLU A 315 3.49 -0.62 -27.20
C GLU A 315 4.93 -0.60 -26.69
N GLN A 316 5.87 -0.91 -27.59
CA GLN A 316 7.32 -0.82 -27.34
C GLN A 316 7.76 0.64 -27.19
N ASP A 317 8.85 0.87 -26.45
CA ASP A 317 9.45 2.20 -26.35
C ASP A 317 10.07 2.63 -27.70
N ASP A 318 10.21 3.94 -27.91
CA ASP A 318 10.76 4.48 -29.16
C ASP A 318 12.21 4.00 -29.37
N GLY A 319 12.42 3.15 -30.39
CA GLY A 319 13.73 2.60 -30.74
C GLY A 319 14.21 1.44 -29.86
N GLN A 320 13.32 0.81 -29.08
CA GLN A 320 13.62 -0.39 -28.29
C GLN A 320 12.62 -1.52 -28.63
N ASP A 321 13.00 -2.77 -28.34
CA ASP A 321 12.14 -3.95 -28.56
C ASP A 321 11.19 -4.24 -27.37
N ASP A 322 11.43 -3.59 -26.23
CA ASP A 322 10.73 -3.79 -24.97
C ASP A 322 9.95 -2.54 -24.54
N CYS A 323 9.03 -2.73 -23.58
CA CYS A 323 8.34 -1.67 -22.86
C CYS A 323 9.08 -1.40 -21.54
N THR A 324 9.47 -0.14 -21.29
CA THR A 324 10.07 0.26 -20.02
C THR A 324 8.99 0.77 -19.07
N PHE A 325 8.96 0.21 -17.87
CA PHE A 325 8.11 0.69 -16.80
C PHE A 325 8.76 0.56 -15.42
N ILE A 326 8.29 1.33 -14.45
CA ILE A 326 8.65 1.21 -13.04
C ILE A 326 7.38 0.80 -12.29
N ALA A 327 7.47 -0.27 -11.50
CA ALA A 327 6.40 -0.66 -10.58
C ALA A 327 6.78 -0.27 -9.16
N ALA A 328 5.96 0.56 -8.54
CA ALA A 328 6.15 1.13 -7.21
C ALA A 328 5.01 0.69 -6.28
N LEU A 329 5.31 -0.17 -5.31
CA LEU A 329 4.35 -0.69 -4.33
C LEU A 329 4.53 0.02 -3.00
N MET A 330 3.54 0.83 -2.60
CA MET A 330 3.53 1.63 -1.37
C MET A 330 2.52 1.09 -0.35
N GLN A 331 2.92 0.92 0.91
CA GLN A 331 2.01 0.64 2.04
C GLN A 331 1.51 1.94 2.68
N LYS A 332 0.21 2.04 2.93
CA LYS A 332 -0.45 3.29 3.34
C LYS A 332 -0.50 3.48 4.85
N GLY A 333 -0.35 4.74 5.29
CA GLY A 333 -0.71 5.19 6.64
C GLY A 333 0.04 4.54 7.81
N ARG A 334 1.04 3.68 7.57
CA ARG A 334 1.77 2.93 8.61
C ARG A 334 2.50 3.84 9.59
N ARG A 335 3.06 4.97 9.14
CA ARG A 335 3.76 5.94 10.01
C ARG A 335 2.86 6.48 11.13
N LYS A 336 1.57 6.72 10.84
CA LYS A 336 0.56 7.13 11.85
C LYS A 336 0.30 6.06 12.91
N LEU A 337 0.56 4.80 12.59
CA LEU A 337 0.36 3.65 13.47
C LEU A 337 1.59 3.34 14.33
N LYS A 338 2.72 4.06 14.16
CA LYS A 338 3.93 3.90 14.97
C LYS A 338 3.65 4.09 16.47
N LYS A 339 2.76 5.00 16.84
CA LYS A 339 2.30 5.22 18.23
C LYS A 339 1.58 3.99 18.84
N LEU A 340 1.10 3.08 18.00
CA LEU A 340 0.47 1.81 18.39
C LEU A 340 1.48 0.64 18.31
N GLY A 341 2.76 0.92 18.06
CA GLY A 341 3.80 -0.09 17.91
C GLY A 341 3.85 -0.76 16.53
N ALA A 342 3.12 -0.25 15.54
CA ALA A 342 3.18 -0.79 14.18
C ALA A 342 4.44 -0.32 13.44
N GLU A 343 5.14 -1.26 12.82
CA GLU A 343 6.29 -0.99 11.95
C GLU A 343 5.91 -1.09 10.46
N MET A 344 6.82 -0.66 9.59
CA MET A 344 6.68 -0.93 8.15
C MET A 344 6.74 -2.44 7.91
N LEU A 345 5.78 -2.94 7.14
CA LEU A 345 5.78 -4.34 6.73
C LEU A 345 6.87 -4.57 5.69
N THR A 346 7.46 -5.76 5.69
CA THR A 346 8.34 -6.18 4.62
C THR A 346 7.49 -6.50 3.39
N ILE A 347 7.58 -5.67 2.35
CA ILE A 347 6.72 -5.78 1.15
C ILE A 347 7.53 -6.07 -0.12
N GLY A 348 6.86 -6.59 -1.13
CA GLY A 348 7.43 -6.88 -2.44
C GLY A 348 6.36 -7.32 -3.43
N TYR A 349 6.76 -7.67 -4.64
CA TYR A 349 5.82 -8.14 -5.66
C TYR A 349 6.48 -9.07 -6.66
N SER A 350 5.64 -9.85 -7.34
CA SER A 350 6.05 -10.75 -8.42
C SER A 350 5.22 -10.50 -9.67
N ILE A 351 5.83 -10.66 -10.85
CA ILE A 351 5.21 -10.43 -12.16
C ILE A 351 5.25 -11.76 -12.92
N TYR A 352 4.09 -12.23 -13.35
CA TYR A 352 3.89 -13.45 -14.14
C TYR A 352 3.38 -13.10 -15.54
N GLU A 353 3.65 -13.95 -16.51
CA GLU A 353 2.99 -13.86 -17.82
C GLU A 353 1.53 -14.32 -17.68
N SER A 354 0.60 -13.57 -18.27
CA SER A 354 -0.81 -13.91 -18.21
C SER A 354 -1.12 -15.13 -19.08
N PRO A 355 -1.91 -16.11 -18.59
CA PRO A 355 -2.34 -17.24 -19.41
C PRO A 355 -3.45 -16.88 -20.42
N GLY A 356 -3.79 -15.60 -20.59
CA GLY A 356 -4.87 -15.13 -21.46
C GLY A 356 -6.28 -15.49 -20.98
N ARG A 357 -6.42 -15.83 -19.69
CA ARG A 357 -7.72 -16.11 -19.05
C ARG A 357 -8.10 -14.95 -18.15
N ASP A 358 -9.39 -14.64 -18.14
CA ASP A 358 -9.97 -13.68 -17.22
C ASP A 358 -10.37 -14.36 -15.90
N GLY A 359 -10.24 -13.64 -14.80
CA GLY A 359 -10.57 -14.10 -13.45
C GLY A 359 -9.36 -14.55 -12.63
N HIS A 360 -9.57 -14.57 -11.32
CA HIS A 360 -8.53 -14.78 -10.32
C HIS A 360 -7.80 -16.14 -10.48
N LEU A 361 -6.47 -16.10 -10.56
CA LEU A 361 -5.65 -17.30 -10.77
C LEU A 361 -5.55 -18.13 -9.49
N GLY A 362 -5.75 -19.44 -9.63
CA GLY A 362 -5.68 -20.38 -8.51
C GLY A 362 -4.25 -20.80 -8.16
N LYS A 363 -4.13 -21.50 -7.03
CA LYS A 363 -2.87 -22.04 -6.50
C LYS A 363 -2.00 -22.80 -7.51
N ASP A 364 -2.61 -23.66 -8.33
CA ASP A 364 -1.87 -24.50 -9.27
C ASP A 364 -1.17 -23.70 -10.37
N PHE A 365 -1.72 -22.54 -10.77
CA PHE A 365 -1.02 -21.66 -11.71
C PHE A 365 0.36 -21.26 -11.16
N PHE A 366 0.40 -20.73 -9.94
CA PHE A 366 1.65 -20.27 -9.31
C PHE A 366 2.58 -21.42 -8.92
N ARG A 367 2.06 -22.64 -8.78
CA ARG A 367 2.86 -23.85 -8.55
C ARG A 367 3.68 -24.24 -9.77
N TYR A 368 3.10 -24.14 -10.97
CA TYR A 368 3.69 -24.65 -12.21
C TYR A 368 4.30 -23.56 -13.11
N HIS A 369 4.05 -22.28 -12.85
CA HIS A 369 4.58 -21.17 -13.64
C HIS A 369 5.59 -20.35 -12.83
N PRO A 370 6.80 -20.08 -13.36
CA PRO A 370 7.76 -19.19 -12.73
C PRO A 370 7.41 -17.72 -12.98
N SER A 371 7.82 -16.83 -12.07
CA SER A 371 7.72 -15.38 -12.28
C SER A 371 8.66 -14.94 -13.40
N LYS A 372 8.20 -14.05 -14.28
CA LYS A 372 9.03 -13.40 -15.32
C LYS A 372 9.94 -12.33 -14.73
N ALA A 373 9.40 -11.57 -13.78
CA ALA A 373 10.12 -10.54 -13.05
C ALA A 373 9.58 -10.47 -11.60
N ARG A 374 10.31 -9.80 -10.73
CA ARG A 374 9.93 -9.60 -9.32
C ARG A 374 10.72 -8.45 -8.72
N SER A 375 10.28 -7.93 -7.59
CA SER A 375 11.14 -7.06 -6.79
C SER A 375 12.41 -7.83 -6.39
N LYS A 376 13.59 -7.19 -6.48
CA LYS A 376 14.89 -7.81 -6.16
C LYS A 376 14.94 -8.37 -4.74
N THR A 377 14.36 -7.63 -3.79
CA THR A 377 14.35 -7.96 -2.37
C THR A 377 13.02 -7.52 -1.78
N TYR A 378 12.58 -8.23 -0.74
CA TYR A 378 11.49 -7.80 0.14
C TYR A 378 12.07 -6.88 1.20
N ILE A 379 11.59 -5.64 1.28
CA ILE A 379 12.18 -4.61 2.12
C ILE A 379 11.07 -3.98 2.97
N ASN A 380 11.39 -3.65 4.22
CA ASN A 380 10.52 -2.97 5.17
C ASN A 380 10.56 -1.44 4.98
N LEU A 381 10.37 -0.98 3.74
CA LEU A 381 10.23 0.43 3.39
C LEU A 381 8.77 0.78 3.14
N ARG A 382 8.45 2.07 3.20
CA ARG A 382 7.12 2.58 2.84
C ARG A 382 6.75 2.22 1.40
N GLU A 383 7.69 2.36 0.47
CA GLU A 383 7.54 1.98 -0.93
C GLU A 383 8.71 1.11 -1.38
N VAL A 384 8.41 0.11 -2.22
CA VAL A 384 9.41 -0.67 -2.96
C VAL A 384 9.16 -0.46 -4.45
N SER A 385 10.14 0.12 -5.13
CA SER A 385 10.08 0.41 -6.56
C SER A 385 11.21 -0.28 -7.33
N HIS A 386 10.91 -0.76 -8.54
CA HIS A 386 11.93 -1.25 -9.46
C HIS A 386 11.53 -0.99 -10.91
N ARG A 387 12.56 -0.71 -11.72
CA ARG A 387 12.46 -0.55 -13.17
C ARG A 387 12.56 -1.91 -13.86
N PHE A 388 11.68 -2.13 -14.82
CA PHE A 388 11.60 -3.33 -15.64
C PHE A 388 11.61 -2.99 -17.13
N LYS A 389 12.06 -3.96 -17.93
CA LYS A 389 11.88 -4.01 -19.37
C LYS A 389 11.28 -5.36 -19.70
N LEU A 390 10.10 -5.35 -20.30
CA LEU A 390 9.39 -6.55 -20.71
C LEU A 390 8.80 -6.33 -22.11
N PRO A 391 8.69 -7.38 -22.94
CA PRO A 391 8.06 -7.23 -24.25
C PRO A 391 6.57 -6.87 -24.08
N PRO A 392 5.94 -6.25 -25.09
CA PRO A 392 4.50 -6.00 -25.08
C PRO A 392 3.71 -7.29 -24.81
N GLY A 393 2.65 -7.19 -24.02
CA GLY A 393 1.85 -8.34 -23.62
C GLY A 393 1.11 -8.16 -22.30
N ASP A 394 0.43 -9.23 -21.90
CA ASP A 394 -0.34 -9.28 -20.67
C ASP A 394 0.45 -9.95 -19.54
N TYR A 395 0.52 -9.28 -18.41
CA TYR A 395 1.21 -9.74 -17.21
C TYR A 395 0.28 -9.68 -16.01
N ILE A 396 0.58 -10.47 -14.98
CA ILE A 396 -0.12 -10.44 -13.69
C ILE A 396 0.87 -10.05 -12.61
N LEU A 397 0.60 -8.93 -11.94
CA LEU A 397 1.37 -8.40 -10.84
C LEU A 397 0.71 -8.77 -9.51
N ILE A 398 1.49 -9.41 -8.65
CA ILE A 398 1.05 -9.92 -7.34
C ILE A 398 1.77 -9.12 -6.24
N PRO A 399 1.17 -8.04 -5.70
CA PRO A 399 1.69 -7.32 -4.54
C PRO A 399 1.46 -8.11 -3.25
N THR A 400 2.51 -8.32 -2.47
CA THR A 400 2.42 -9.07 -1.22
C THR A 400 3.25 -8.45 -0.09
N THR A 401 2.84 -8.75 1.13
CA THR A 401 3.74 -8.75 2.30
C THR A 401 4.65 -9.98 2.25
N PHE A 402 5.72 -9.99 3.05
CA PHE A 402 6.61 -11.14 3.14
C PHE A 402 5.92 -12.30 3.85
N GLU A 403 5.43 -12.05 5.06
CA GLU A 403 4.67 -13.01 5.87
C GLU A 403 3.17 -12.93 5.54
N PRO A 404 2.43 -14.05 5.60
CA PRO A 404 0.98 -14.05 5.48
C PRO A 404 0.33 -13.36 6.69
N HIS A 405 -0.96 -13.06 6.57
CA HIS A 405 -1.80 -12.48 7.64
C HIS A 405 -1.42 -11.06 8.10
N GLN A 406 -0.46 -10.41 7.44
CA GLN A 406 -0.12 -9.02 7.70
C GLN A 406 -1.08 -8.07 6.99
N GLU A 407 -1.67 -7.16 7.74
CA GLU A 407 -2.73 -6.29 7.24
C GLU A 407 -2.21 -4.89 6.92
N ALA A 408 -2.40 -4.43 5.69
CA ALA A 408 -2.23 -3.03 5.31
C ALA A 408 -2.96 -2.72 4.01
N ASP A 409 -3.37 -1.47 3.86
CA ASP A 409 -3.72 -0.93 2.56
C ASP A 409 -2.44 -0.62 1.78
N PHE A 410 -2.51 -0.77 0.46
CA PHE A 410 -1.41 -0.44 -0.45
C PHE A 410 -1.90 0.33 -1.67
N CYS A 411 -0.93 0.97 -2.33
CA CYS A 411 -1.06 1.62 -3.61
C CYS A 411 0.04 1.07 -4.52
N LEU A 412 -0.32 0.57 -5.70
CA LEU A 412 0.63 0.18 -6.73
C LEU A 412 0.58 1.22 -7.85
N ARG A 413 1.73 1.81 -8.14
CA ARG A 413 1.89 2.82 -9.19
C ARG A 413 2.76 2.27 -10.31
N ILE A 414 2.26 2.32 -11.53
CA ILE A 414 2.98 1.91 -12.74
C ILE A 414 3.31 3.16 -13.53
N PHE A 415 4.60 3.42 -13.68
CA PHE A 415 5.12 4.51 -14.50
C PHE A 415 5.69 3.90 -15.77
N SER A 416 5.10 4.17 -16.93
CA SER A 416 5.53 3.60 -18.20
C SER A 416 5.81 4.67 -19.26
N GLU A 417 6.73 4.41 -20.19
CA GLU A 417 7.03 5.38 -21.27
C GLU A 417 5.87 5.48 -22.27
N LYS A 418 5.19 4.36 -22.53
CA LYS A 418 3.95 4.27 -23.30
C LYS A 418 2.80 3.88 -22.37
N LYS A 419 1.56 4.06 -22.82
CA LYS A 419 0.36 3.77 -22.02
C LYS A 419 0.36 2.32 -21.54
N ALA A 420 0.38 2.11 -20.23
CA ALA A 420 0.07 0.82 -19.63
C ALA A 420 -1.36 0.85 -19.08
N ILE A 421 -2.04 -0.29 -19.06
CA ILE A 421 -3.39 -0.41 -18.49
C ILE A 421 -3.32 -1.44 -17.37
N THR A 422 -3.92 -1.13 -16.21
CA THR A 422 -4.04 -2.07 -15.11
C THR A 422 -5.50 -2.37 -14.80
N GLU A 423 -5.81 -3.64 -14.53
CA GLU A 423 -7.15 -4.11 -14.19
C GLU A 423 -7.09 -5.09 -13.03
N ASP A 424 -8.08 -5.05 -12.14
CA ASP A 424 -8.24 -6.06 -11.09
C ASP A 424 -8.62 -7.40 -11.70
N LEU A 425 -7.77 -8.41 -11.48
CA LEU A 425 -8.07 -9.78 -11.84
C LEU A 425 -8.85 -10.44 -10.69
N ASP A 426 -10.09 -9.99 -10.52
CA ASP A 426 -11.04 -10.53 -9.54
C ASP A 426 -12.15 -11.34 -10.23
N GLU A 427 -12.94 -12.07 -9.44
CA GLU A 427 -14.10 -12.78 -9.95
C GLU A 427 -15.31 -11.85 -10.03
N ASN A 428 -16.04 -11.89 -11.16
CA ASN A 428 -17.37 -11.30 -11.24
C ASN A 428 -18.32 -12.02 -10.27
N VAL A 429 -19.22 -11.24 -9.65
CA VAL A 429 -20.25 -11.83 -8.78
C VAL A 429 -21.26 -12.56 -9.65
N ALA A 430 -21.26 -13.88 -9.56
CA ALA A 430 -22.20 -14.75 -10.25
C ALA A 430 -22.71 -15.79 -9.26
N ILE A 431 -24.02 -15.80 -9.05
CA ILE A 431 -24.66 -16.72 -8.11
C ILE A 431 -25.59 -17.62 -8.90
N ASP A 432 -25.16 -18.87 -9.09
CA ASP A 432 -25.95 -19.91 -9.73
C ASP A 432 -26.74 -20.65 -8.65
N LEU A 433 -27.94 -20.14 -8.38
CA LEU A 433 -28.89 -20.83 -7.52
C LEU A 433 -29.71 -21.78 -8.37
N PRO A 434 -29.76 -23.08 -8.06
CA PRO A 434 -30.74 -23.96 -8.68
C PRO A 434 -32.15 -23.41 -8.42
N GLU A 435 -33.01 -23.53 -9.43
CA GLU A 435 -34.43 -23.19 -9.29
C GLU A 435 -35.01 -23.90 -8.06
N PRO A 436 -35.90 -23.24 -7.30
CA PRO A 436 -36.59 -23.89 -6.21
C PRO A 436 -37.23 -25.17 -6.75
N LEU A 437 -36.82 -26.33 -6.23
CA LEU A 437 -37.44 -27.59 -6.59
C LEU A 437 -38.91 -27.50 -6.16
N HIS A 438 -39.81 -27.37 -7.14
CA HIS A 438 -41.23 -27.53 -6.85
C HIS A 438 -41.47 -28.99 -6.46
N PRO A 439 -42.17 -29.26 -5.35
CA PRO A 439 -42.44 -30.62 -4.94
C PRO A 439 -43.33 -31.31 -5.97
N THR A 440 -42.73 -32.08 -6.87
CA THR A 440 -43.44 -33.05 -7.69
C THR A 440 -43.65 -34.31 -6.86
N PRO A 441 -44.90 -34.78 -6.66
CA PRO A 441 -45.14 -36.04 -5.98
C PRO A 441 -44.60 -37.17 -6.84
N ASP A 442 -43.50 -37.79 -6.41
CA ASP A 442 -42.99 -39.02 -7.01
C ASP A 442 -43.95 -40.17 -6.64
N PRO A 443 -44.49 -40.94 -7.59
CA PRO A 443 -45.48 -41.98 -7.29
C PRO A 443 -44.95 -43.17 -6.46
N GLN A 444 -43.63 -43.30 -6.27
CA GLN A 444 -43.01 -44.39 -5.50
C GLN A 444 -41.99 -43.85 -4.49
N GLU A 445 -42.35 -43.84 -3.22
CA GLU A 445 -41.40 -43.55 -2.14
C GLU A 445 -40.36 -44.66 -2.01
N THR A 446 -39.10 -44.26 -2.08
CA THR A 446 -37.93 -45.09 -1.76
C THR A 446 -37.91 -45.47 -0.28
N GLU A 447 -37.20 -46.55 0.08
CA GLU A 447 -37.08 -46.97 1.49
C GLU A 447 -36.37 -45.90 2.36
N GLU A 448 -35.46 -45.11 1.78
CA GLU A 448 -34.85 -43.97 2.47
C GLU A 448 -35.85 -42.84 2.73
N GLU A 449 -36.76 -42.56 1.79
CA GLU A 449 -37.81 -41.56 1.97
C GLU A 449 -38.84 -41.97 3.03
N LYS A 450 -39.16 -43.26 3.14
CA LYS A 450 -40.03 -43.78 4.22
C LYS A 450 -39.40 -43.60 5.60
N GLN A 451 -38.11 -43.88 5.72
CA GLN A 451 -37.37 -43.65 6.98
C GLN A 451 -37.29 -42.15 7.31
N PHE A 452 -37.07 -41.31 6.29
CA PHE A 452 -37.04 -39.86 6.45
C PHE A 452 -38.41 -39.29 6.82
N ARG A 453 -39.49 -39.82 6.25
CA ARG A 453 -40.88 -39.47 6.63
C ARG A 453 -41.20 -39.86 8.05
N ALA A 454 -40.80 -41.06 8.49
CA ALA A 454 -40.96 -41.47 9.88
C ALA A 454 -40.20 -40.56 10.85
N LEU A 455 -39.00 -40.10 10.46
CA LEU A 455 -38.23 -39.12 11.22
C LEU A 455 -38.95 -37.76 11.27
N PHE A 456 -39.48 -37.29 10.14
CA PHE A 456 -40.26 -36.05 10.07
C PHE A 456 -41.47 -36.10 11.00
N GLU A 457 -42.28 -37.16 10.91
CA GLU A 457 -43.47 -37.37 11.77
C GLU A 457 -43.13 -37.38 13.26
N GLN A 458 -41.94 -37.90 13.61
CA GLN A 458 -41.48 -37.89 14.99
C GLN A 458 -41.12 -36.48 15.48
N ILE A 459 -40.68 -35.59 14.59
CA ILE A 459 -40.22 -34.24 14.90
C ILE A 459 -41.39 -33.24 14.87
N SER A 460 -42.24 -33.32 13.86
CA SER A 460 -43.34 -32.35 13.58
C SER A 460 -44.62 -32.61 14.37
N GLY A 461 -44.64 -33.63 15.22
CA GLY A 461 -45.72 -33.85 16.16
C GLY A 461 -47.09 -34.06 15.49
N LYS A 462 -48.10 -33.30 15.95
CA LYS A 462 -49.51 -33.49 15.54
C LYS A 462 -49.94 -32.58 14.40
N ASP A 463 -49.28 -31.44 14.26
CA ASP A 463 -49.54 -30.43 13.23
C ASP A 463 -48.82 -30.75 11.91
N MET A 464 -47.91 -31.73 11.89
CA MET A 464 -47.22 -32.20 10.68
C MET A 464 -46.43 -31.09 9.97
N GLU A 465 -46.01 -30.09 10.75
CA GLU A 465 -45.20 -28.94 10.33
C GLU A 465 -44.06 -28.77 11.33
N ILE A 466 -42.84 -28.46 10.88
CA ILE A 466 -41.69 -28.26 11.77
C ILE A 466 -41.54 -26.77 12.11
N SER A 467 -41.62 -26.45 13.40
CA SER A 467 -41.33 -25.12 13.96
C SER A 467 -39.82 -24.84 14.08
N ALA A 468 -39.45 -23.58 14.34
CA ALA A 468 -38.06 -23.19 14.53
C ALA A 468 -37.40 -23.91 15.72
N GLU A 469 -38.14 -24.10 16.80
CA GLU A 469 -37.70 -24.77 18.03
C GLU A 469 -37.47 -26.28 17.80
N GLU A 470 -38.36 -26.94 17.05
CA GLU A 470 -38.21 -28.35 16.66
C GLU A 470 -37.04 -28.53 15.69
N LEU A 471 -36.88 -27.61 14.73
CA LEU A 471 -35.76 -27.60 13.80
C LEU A 471 -34.43 -27.41 14.53
N GLU A 472 -34.37 -26.51 15.51
CA GLU A 472 -33.19 -26.31 16.37
C GLU A 472 -32.82 -27.59 17.11
N TYR A 473 -33.81 -28.26 17.71
CA TYR A 473 -33.58 -29.51 18.44
C TYR A 473 -33.01 -30.60 17.53
N VAL A 474 -33.65 -30.87 16.39
CA VAL A 474 -33.21 -31.96 15.50
C VAL A 474 -31.85 -31.66 14.86
N LEU A 475 -31.64 -30.46 14.33
CA LEU A 475 -30.38 -30.13 13.65
C LEU A 475 -29.21 -30.16 14.61
N ASN A 476 -29.38 -29.62 15.83
CA ASN A 476 -28.34 -29.70 16.85
C ASN A 476 -28.04 -31.15 17.27
N ALA A 477 -29.07 -32.01 17.36
CA ALA A 477 -28.87 -33.42 17.69
C ALA A 477 -28.13 -34.19 16.60
N VAL A 478 -28.40 -33.88 15.32
CA VAL A 478 -27.78 -34.55 14.17
C VAL A 478 -26.37 -34.04 13.92
N LEU A 479 -26.18 -32.72 13.84
CA LEU A 479 -24.88 -32.12 13.51
C LEU A 479 -23.82 -32.39 14.58
N LYS A 480 -24.20 -32.47 15.87
CA LYS A 480 -23.28 -32.90 16.95
C LYS A 480 -22.79 -34.35 16.82
N LYS A 481 -23.55 -35.21 16.13
CA LYS A 481 -23.18 -36.60 15.89
C LYS A 481 -22.42 -36.81 14.58
N THR A 482 -22.43 -35.82 13.69
CA THR A 482 -21.69 -35.88 12.42
C THR A 482 -20.20 -35.84 12.72
N LYS A 483 -19.48 -36.91 12.32
CA LYS A 483 -18.04 -37.02 12.55
C LYS A 483 -17.28 -36.06 11.63
N ASN A 484 -16.10 -35.63 12.09
CA ASN A 484 -15.15 -34.79 11.34
C ASN A 484 -15.67 -33.38 11.04
N ILE A 485 -16.62 -32.87 11.83
CA ILE A 485 -17.10 -31.49 11.75
C ILE A 485 -17.02 -30.88 13.15
N LYS A 486 -16.43 -29.69 13.28
CA LYS A 486 -16.59 -28.84 14.45
C LYS A 486 -17.90 -28.09 14.31
N PHE A 487 -18.74 -28.26 15.33
CA PHE A 487 -20.06 -27.69 15.37
C PHE A 487 -20.37 -27.31 16.81
N LYS A 488 -20.73 -26.05 17.03
CA LYS A 488 -21.12 -25.57 18.37
C LYS A 488 -22.59 -25.84 18.62
N ASN A 489 -23.44 -25.06 17.97
CA ASN A 489 -24.90 -25.17 17.98
C ASN A 489 -25.46 -24.19 16.95
N LEU A 490 -26.58 -24.55 16.32
CA LEU A 490 -27.45 -23.59 15.65
C LEU A 490 -28.32 -22.89 16.68
N SER A 491 -28.44 -21.58 16.53
CA SER A 491 -29.35 -20.76 17.31
C SER A 491 -30.77 -20.83 16.76
N LEU A 492 -31.77 -20.52 17.59
CA LEU A 492 -33.15 -20.33 17.13
C LEU A 492 -33.27 -19.33 15.96
N ILE A 493 -32.43 -18.29 15.93
CA ILE A 493 -32.39 -17.31 14.84
C ILE A 493 -31.90 -17.95 13.54
N SER A 494 -30.87 -18.80 13.61
CA SER A 494 -30.38 -19.58 12.47
C SER A 494 -31.49 -20.46 11.89
N CYS A 495 -32.25 -21.14 12.75
CA CYS A 495 -33.40 -21.96 12.34
C CYS A 495 -34.52 -21.13 11.72
N ARG A 496 -34.83 -19.94 12.25
CA ARG A 496 -35.78 -19.01 11.62
C ARG A 496 -35.31 -18.53 10.24
N ASN A 497 -34.02 -18.29 10.05
CA ASN A 497 -33.47 -17.92 8.74
C ASN A 497 -33.55 -19.08 7.73
N ILE A 498 -33.39 -20.33 8.18
CA ILE A 498 -33.62 -21.53 7.35
C ILE A 498 -35.08 -21.59 6.93
N ILE A 499 -36.01 -21.44 7.87
CA ILE A 499 -37.44 -21.46 7.58
C ILE A 499 -37.78 -20.35 6.59
N SER A 500 -37.30 -19.12 6.81
CA SER A 500 -37.51 -18.01 5.88
C SER A 500 -37.00 -18.26 4.46
N LEU A 501 -36.00 -19.13 4.29
CA LEU A 501 -35.48 -19.52 2.97
C LEU A 501 -36.33 -20.59 2.29
N MET A 502 -36.91 -21.49 3.08
CA MET A 502 -37.52 -22.73 2.62
C MET A 502 -39.05 -22.73 2.64
N ASP A 503 -39.67 -21.87 3.46
CA ASP A 503 -41.11 -21.71 3.60
C ASP A 503 -41.69 -21.01 2.36
N THR A 504 -42.06 -21.84 1.39
CA THR A 504 -42.76 -21.43 0.18
C THR A 504 -44.27 -21.32 0.41
N SER A 505 -44.78 -21.97 1.45
CA SER A 505 -46.20 -21.98 1.82
C SER A 505 -46.66 -20.68 2.51
N GLY A 506 -45.74 -19.96 3.16
CA GLY A 506 -45.98 -18.75 3.94
C GLY A 506 -46.62 -19.00 5.31
N ASN A 507 -46.57 -20.22 5.84
CA ASN A 507 -47.15 -20.58 7.14
C ASN A 507 -46.19 -20.34 8.33
N GLY A 508 -44.93 -19.96 8.07
CA GLY A 508 -43.90 -19.72 9.07
C GLY A 508 -43.27 -20.99 9.66
N LYS A 509 -43.49 -22.15 9.03
CA LYS A 509 -42.98 -23.47 9.43
C LYS A 509 -42.53 -24.25 8.18
N LEU A 510 -42.09 -25.50 8.35
CA LEU A 510 -41.70 -26.38 7.24
C LEU A 510 -42.64 -27.57 7.10
N GLU A 511 -43.23 -27.72 5.92
CA GLU A 511 -43.92 -28.95 5.52
C GLU A 511 -42.91 -30.05 5.13
N PHE A 512 -43.38 -31.30 4.98
CA PHE A 512 -42.51 -32.44 4.66
C PHE A 512 -41.68 -32.23 3.38
N SER A 513 -42.30 -31.69 2.32
CA SER A 513 -41.62 -31.40 1.06
C SER A 513 -40.51 -30.35 1.21
N GLU A 514 -40.78 -29.29 1.96
CA GLU A 514 -39.82 -28.20 2.18
C GLU A 514 -38.66 -28.68 3.05
N PHE A 515 -38.96 -29.43 4.11
CA PHE A 515 -37.95 -30.05 4.97
C PHE A 515 -37.06 -31.03 4.20
N LYS A 516 -37.63 -31.84 3.30
CA LYS A 516 -36.86 -32.75 2.43
C LYS A 516 -35.88 -32.01 1.54
N ILE A 517 -36.31 -30.95 0.86
CA ILE A 517 -35.44 -30.14 -0.02
C ILE A 517 -34.32 -29.51 0.81
N PHE A 518 -34.64 -28.96 1.99
CA PHE A 518 -33.64 -28.41 2.90
C PHE A 518 -32.61 -29.48 3.33
N TRP A 519 -33.07 -30.68 3.66
CA TRP A 519 -32.22 -31.76 4.10
C TRP A 519 -31.20 -32.19 3.02
N GLU A 520 -31.63 -32.30 1.76
CA GLU A 520 -30.74 -32.60 0.64
C GLU A 520 -29.73 -31.47 0.38
N LYS A 521 -30.16 -30.19 0.50
CA LYS A 521 -29.25 -29.04 0.47
C LYS A 521 -28.21 -29.12 1.58
N MET A 522 -28.63 -29.43 2.81
CA MET A 522 -27.74 -29.56 3.96
C MET A 522 -26.72 -30.68 3.75
N LYS A 523 -27.12 -31.86 3.24
CA LYS A 523 -26.19 -32.95 2.89
C LYS A 523 -25.15 -32.49 1.87
N LYS A 524 -25.57 -31.77 0.82
CA LYS A 524 -24.65 -31.21 -0.19
C LYS A 524 -23.66 -30.23 0.44
N TRP A 525 -24.13 -29.32 1.30
CA TRP A 525 -23.27 -28.35 1.98
C TRP A 525 -22.30 -29.00 2.97
N ILE A 526 -22.72 -30.05 3.69
CA ILE A 526 -21.82 -30.88 4.50
C ILE A 526 -20.74 -31.52 3.63
N SER A 527 -21.10 -32.10 2.48
CA SER A 527 -20.14 -32.70 1.56
C SER A 527 -19.14 -31.69 1.04
N ILE A 528 -19.58 -30.48 0.69
CA ILE A 528 -18.69 -29.40 0.25
C ILE A 528 -17.76 -29.00 1.39
N PHE A 529 -18.29 -28.78 2.60
CA PHE A 529 -17.48 -28.40 3.75
C PHE A 529 -16.35 -29.40 4.00
N LEU A 530 -16.66 -30.70 4.03
CA LEU A 530 -15.69 -31.77 4.23
C LEU A 530 -14.70 -31.94 3.07
N GLN A 531 -15.10 -31.59 1.84
CA GLN A 531 -14.22 -31.66 0.67
C GLN A 531 -13.12 -30.59 0.71
N PHE A 532 -13.44 -29.42 1.25
CA PHE A 532 -12.55 -28.26 1.30
C PHE A 532 -11.84 -28.07 2.64
N ASP A 533 -12.15 -28.88 3.66
CA ASP A 533 -11.37 -29.04 4.90
C ASP A 533 -10.12 -29.91 4.61
N PHE A 534 -9.08 -29.31 4.00
CA PHE A 534 -7.92 -30.07 3.54
C PHE A 534 -7.06 -30.60 4.68
N ASP A 535 -7.01 -29.87 5.79
CA ASP A 535 -6.25 -30.25 6.98
C ASP A 535 -7.01 -31.20 7.92
N LYS A 536 -8.30 -31.46 7.61
CA LYS A 536 -9.20 -32.32 8.39
C LYS A 536 -9.36 -31.83 9.83
N SER A 537 -9.27 -30.52 10.02
CA SER A 537 -9.43 -29.89 11.33
C SER A 537 -10.89 -29.90 11.79
N GLY A 538 -11.84 -30.19 10.89
CA GLY A 538 -13.28 -30.06 11.12
C GLY A 538 -13.76 -28.60 11.05
N SER A 539 -12.87 -27.67 10.73
CA SER A 539 -13.13 -26.24 10.53
C SER A 539 -12.61 -25.84 9.15
N MET A 540 -13.14 -24.77 8.57
CA MET A 540 -12.68 -24.26 7.28
C MET A 540 -11.87 -22.98 7.49
N SER A 541 -10.67 -22.92 6.92
CA SER A 541 -9.94 -21.67 6.88
C SER A 541 -10.60 -20.68 5.93
N SER A 542 -10.43 -19.40 6.22
CA SER A 542 -10.87 -18.31 5.36
C SER A 542 -10.34 -18.38 3.92
N TYR A 543 -9.23 -19.09 3.68
CA TYR A 543 -8.67 -19.31 2.33
C TYR A 543 -9.34 -20.46 1.57
N GLU A 544 -9.84 -21.48 2.27
CA GLU A 544 -10.61 -22.58 1.70
C GLU A 544 -12.04 -22.16 1.33
N LEU A 545 -12.57 -21.16 2.05
CA LEU A 545 -13.91 -20.62 1.86
C LEU A 545 -14.22 -20.22 0.41
N ARG A 546 -13.27 -19.59 -0.30
CA ARG A 546 -13.50 -19.21 -1.71
C ARG A 546 -13.82 -20.43 -2.58
N GLY A 547 -13.05 -21.51 -2.41
CA GLY A 547 -13.27 -22.75 -3.15
C GLY A 547 -14.60 -23.40 -2.80
N ALA A 548 -14.94 -23.43 -1.50
CA ALA A 548 -16.19 -23.98 -1.00
C ALA A 548 -17.42 -23.21 -1.50
N LEU A 549 -17.38 -21.88 -1.47
CA LEU A 549 -18.45 -21.01 -1.98
C LEU A 549 -18.66 -21.21 -3.48
N LYS A 550 -17.58 -21.27 -4.26
CA LYS A 550 -17.64 -21.54 -5.69
C LYS A 550 -18.26 -22.92 -5.99
N ALA A 551 -17.87 -23.96 -5.25
CA ALA A 551 -18.47 -25.29 -5.37
C ALA A 551 -19.95 -25.32 -4.93
N ALA A 552 -20.36 -24.42 -4.04
CA ALA A 552 -21.74 -24.23 -3.63
C ALA A 552 -22.58 -23.39 -4.61
N GLY A 553 -21.97 -22.84 -5.67
CA GLY A 553 -22.65 -22.01 -6.69
C GLY A 553 -22.49 -20.51 -6.51
N TYR A 554 -21.66 -20.07 -5.56
CA TYR A 554 -21.43 -18.66 -5.24
C TYR A 554 -20.05 -18.23 -5.73
N GLN A 555 -19.99 -17.56 -6.88
CA GLN A 555 -18.80 -16.88 -7.37
C GLN A 555 -18.82 -15.44 -6.85
N LEU A 556 -17.87 -15.07 -6.00
CA LEU A 556 -17.84 -13.78 -5.31
C LEU A 556 -16.49 -13.08 -5.51
N ASN A 557 -16.54 -11.75 -5.59
CA ASN A 557 -15.35 -10.92 -5.63
C ASN A 557 -14.63 -10.85 -4.26
N ASN A 558 -13.40 -10.33 -4.25
CA ASN A 558 -12.58 -10.18 -3.05
C ASN A 558 -13.27 -9.38 -1.95
N TYR A 559 -13.97 -8.31 -2.32
CA TYR A 559 -14.66 -7.44 -1.36
C TYR A 559 -15.73 -8.20 -0.55
N LEU A 560 -16.60 -8.95 -1.24
CA LEU A 560 -17.63 -9.75 -0.57
C LEU A 560 -17.02 -10.88 0.27
N LEU A 561 -15.96 -11.52 -0.22
CA LEU A 561 -15.25 -12.56 0.54
C LEU A 561 -14.64 -12.00 1.82
N GLN A 562 -14.02 -10.82 1.77
CA GLN A 562 -13.52 -10.13 2.96
C GLN A 562 -14.63 -9.88 3.99
N LEU A 563 -15.80 -9.38 3.55
CA LEU A 563 -16.94 -9.16 4.46
C LEU A 563 -17.48 -10.46 5.07
N ILE A 564 -17.46 -11.56 4.33
CA ILE A 564 -17.86 -12.88 4.83
C ILE A 564 -16.88 -13.35 5.90
N VAL A 565 -15.58 -13.30 5.62
CA VAL A 565 -14.54 -13.69 6.58
C VAL A 565 -14.68 -12.85 7.86
N LEU A 566 -14.74 -11.52 7.76
CA LEU A 566 -14.89 -10.62 8.91
C LEU A 566 -16.12 -10.90 9.79
N ARG A 567 -17.18 -11.50 9.21
CA ARG A 567 -18.44 -11.73 9.90
C ARG A 567 -18.59 -13.13 10.47
N TYR A 568 -18.03 -14.13 9.79
CA TYR A 568 -18.28 -15.54 10.07
C TYR A 568 -17.05 -16.33 10.51
N SER A 569 -15.85 -15.74 10.45
CA SER A 569 -14.66 -16.40 10.99
C SER A 569 -14.40 -16.01 12.45
N ASP A 570 -13.83 -16.93 13.21
CA ASP A 570 -13.36 -16.68 14.58
C ASP A 570 -12.07 -15.85 14.63
N GLU A 571 -11.53 -15.66 15.83
CA GLU A 571 -10.26 -14.92 16.06
C GLU A 571 -9.05 -15.58 15.38
N GLN A 572 -9.15 -16.86 15.03
CA GLN A 572 -8.14 -17.64 14.32
C GLN A 572 -8.44 -17.73 12.81
N PHE A 573 -9.43 -16.97 12.32
CA PHE A 573 -9.89 -16.96 10.93
C PHE A 573 -10.35 -18.34 10.44
N GLN A 574 -10.86 -19.15 11.37
CA GLN A 574 -11.50 -20.42 11.11
C GLN A 574 -13.02 -20.25 11.11
N ILE A 575 -13.69 -21.03 10.27
CA ILE A 575 -15.13 -21.02 10.08
C ILE A 575 -15.63 -22.41 10.44
N ASP A 576 -16.34 -22.51 11.56
CA ASP A 576 -17.03 -23.74 11.95
C ASP A 576 -18.25 -23.98 11.04
N PHE A 577 -18.79 -25.21 11.07
CA PHE A 577 -19.87 -25.54 10.15
C PHE A 577 -21.15 -24.74 10.38
N ASP A 578 -21.47 -24.36 11.62
CA ASP A 578 -22.62 -23.50 11.92
C ASP A 578 -22.49 -22.12 11.28
N ASP A 579 -21.30 -21.51 11.31
CA ASP A 579 -21.04 -20.23 10.66
C ASP A 579 -21.06 -20.34 9.13
N PHE A 580 -20.49 -21.42 8.57
CA PHE A 580 -20.57 -21.71 7.14
C PHE A 580 -22.01 -21.88 6.65
N LEU A 581 -22.83 -22.64 7.40
CA LEU A 581 -24.24 -22.87 7.09
C LEU A 581 -25.03 -21.55 7.13
N ASN A 582 -24.87 -20.76 8.20
CA ASN A 582 -25.52 -19.45 8.33
C ASN A 582 -25.11 -18.50 7.19
N CYS A 583 -23.84 -18.52 6.79
CA CYS A 583 -23.35 -17.75 5.65
C CYS A 583 -24.07 -18.13 4.36
N LEU A 584 -24.12 -19.41 4.01
CA LEU A 584 -24.80 -19.89 2.80
C LEU A 584 -26.29 -19.55 2.79
N ILE A 585 -27.00 -19.75 3.89
CA ILE A 585 -28.42 -19.42 4.01
C ILE A 585 -28.65 -17.92 3.78
N ARG A 586 -27.82 -17.07 4.40
CA ARG A 586 -27.95 -15.62 4.26
C ARG A 586 -27.62 -15.15 2.84
N LEU A 587 -26.59 -15.72 2.22
CA LEU A 587 -26.26 -15.45 0.81
C LEU A 587 -27.39 -15.88 -0.11
N GLU A 588 -27.97 -17.07 0.10
CA GLU A 588 -29.09 -17.55 -0.70
C GLU A 588 -30.32 -16.66 -0.55
N ASN A 589 -30.71 -16.33 0.68
CA ASN A 589 -31.84 -15.45 0.97
C ASN A 589 -31.67 -14.08 0.31
N ALA A 590 -30.52 -13.42 0.52
CA ALA A 590 -30.25 -12.13 -0.09
C ALA A 590 -30.28 -12.18 -1.62
N SER A 591 -29.75 -13.25 -2.21
CA SER A 591 -29.73 -13.45 -3.67
C SER A 591 -31.13 -13.69 -4.23
N ARG A 592 -31.94 -14.52 -3.57
CA ARG A 592 -33.33 -14.78 -3.98
C ARG A 592 -34.20 -13.53 -3.87
N VAL A 593 -34.05 -12.76 -2.78
CA VAL A 593 -34.75 -11.47 -2.62
C VAL A 593 -34.32 -10.50 -3.72
N PHE A 594 -33.03 -10.38 -4.01
CA PHE A 594 -32.55 -9.54 -5.10
C PHE A 594 -33.11 -9.98 -6.45
N GLN A 595 -33.09 -11.28 -6.77
CA GLN A 595 -33.65 -11.83 -8.01
C GLN A 595 -35.15 -11.55 -8.13
N ALA A 596 -35.92 -11.71 -7.05
CA ALA A 596 -37.36 -11.47 -7.02
C ALA A 596 -37.74 -10.00 -7.17
N LEU A 597 -36.94 -9.09 -6.60
CA LEU A 597 -37.19 -7.63 -6.64
C LEU A 597 -36.53 -6.94 -7.84
N SER A 598 -35.60 -7.60 -8.53
CA SER A 598 -34.88 -7.00 -9.66
C SER A 598 -35.84 -6.70 -10.82
N VAL A 599 -35.78 -5.45 -11.30
CA VAL A 599 -36.55 -5.01 -12.47
C VAL A 599 -35.65 -5.11 -13.71
N LYS A 600 -36.25 -5.13 -14.92
CA LYS A 600 -35.61 -5.24 -16.25
C LYS A 600 -34.08 -5.02 -16.27
N ASN A 601 -33.38 -6.02 -16.80
CA ASN A 601 -31.91 -6.20 -16.90
C ASN A 601 -31.19 -6.76 -15.66
N LYS A 602 -31.89 -7.05 -14.54
CA LYS A 602 -31.34 -7.76 -13.36
C LYS A 602 -30.12 -7.09 -12.69
N GLU A 603 -29.85 -5.82 -12.96
CA GLU A 603 -28.65 -5.12 -12.43
C GLU A 603 -28.91 -4.32 -11.16
N PHE A 604 -30.16 -3.89 -10.89
CA PHE A 604 -30.50 -3.07 -9.74
C PHE A 604 -31.87 -3.39 -9.14
N ILE A 605 -32.01 -3.13 -7.84
CA ILE A 605 -33.27 -3.15 -7.09
C ILE A 605 -33.56 -1.75 -6.56
N ASN A 606 -34.83 -1.38 -6.47
CA ASN A 606 -35.27 -0.15 -5.82
C ASN A 606 -36.01 -0.53 -4.53
N LEU A 607 -35.53 -0.05 -3.39
CA LEU A 607 -36.16 -0.23 -2.10
C LEU A 607 -36.58 1.14 -1.56
N ASN A 608 -37.83 1.25 -1.10
CA ASN A 608 -38.30 2.41 -0.34
C ASN A 608 -38.16 2.09 1.15
N ILE A 609 -37.79 3.07 1.97
CA ILE A 609 -37.69 2.88 3.43
C ILE A 609 -39.08 2.90 4.09
N GLY A 610 -40.08 3.48 3.41
CA GLY A 610 -41.45 3.65 3.93
C GLY A 610 -42.50 2.68 3.39
N GLU A 611 -42.14 1.80 2.46
CA GLU A 611 -42.95 0.65 1.99
C GLU A 611 -42.19 -0.63 2.35
#